data_AF-A0A9W4PA00-F1
#
_entry.id   AF-A0A9W4PA00-F1
#
_cell.length_a   1.000
_cell.length_b   1.000
_cell.length_c   1.000
_cell.angle_alpha   90.00
_cell.angle_beta   90.00
_cell.angle_gamma   90.00
#
_symmetry.space_group_name_H-M   'P 1'
#
loop_
_entity.id
_entity.type
_entity.pdbx_description
1 polymer ?
#
loop_
_entity_poly.entity_id
_entity_poly.type
_entity_poly.pdbx_seq_one_letter_code
_entity_poly.pdbx_strand_id
1 'polypeptide(L)'
;MPLPSGCGVCGNKDGLLRCSNCKVMMYCDVEHQAAHYNAHKSACSAIRRCRAAMEKEEQALRDHPGYMLLPADVFTHGVGNFWGIFDTRPYMRSRSALYDAMRHVKNIESLLAQLDILMENLRLCRSDNMGWRDVIPGLMIRLQQDQECYDFLKWWATTFQKDNYNWGDNTLPYLDIMNANPLEPVDMFCDKLFDLPILSL
;
A
#
# COMPACT_ATOMS: atom_id res chain seq x y z
N MET A 1 12.29 9.24 -17.12
CA MET A 1 11.57 8.34 -18.03
C MET A 1 10.25 7.97 -17.38
N PRO A 2 9.11 8.05 -18.10
CA PRO A 2 7.83 7.57 -17.59
C PRO A 2 7.93 6.07 -17.27
N LEU A 3 7.23 5.64 -16.22
CA LEU A 3 7.12 4.24 -15.87
C LEU A 3 6.42 3.46 -16.99
N PRO A 4 6.90 2.26 -17.35
CA PRO A 4 6.23 1.45 -18.36
C PRO A 4 4.85 1.02 -17.86
N SER A 5 3.91 0.90 -18.78
CA SER A 5 2.55 0.45 -18.55
C SER A 5 2.06 -0.29 -19.79
N GLY A 6 1.08 -1.16 -19.60
CA GLY A 6 0.54 -2.00 -20.65
C GLY A 6 1.34 -3.29 -20.84
N CYS A 7 1.41 -3.77 -22.08
CA CYS A 7 2.08 -5.02 -22.41
C CYS A 7 3.56 -4.99 -22.02
N GLY A 8 4.02 -5.99 -21.26
CA GLY A 8 5.41 -6.12 -20.83
C GLY A 8 6.45 -6.33 -21.93
N VAL A 9 6.03 -6.42 -23.20
CA VAL A 9 6.91 -6.58 -24.37
C VAL A 9 6.84 -5.34 -25.28
N CYS A 10 5.65 -4.97 -25.75
CA CYS A 10 5.48 -3.90 -26.74
C CYS A 10 4.92 -2.59 -26.18
N GLY A 11 4.47 -2.56 -24.92
CA GLY A 11 3.88 -1.37 -24.30
C GLY A 11 2.48 -0.99 -24.78
N ASN A 12 1.85 -1.78 -25.66
CA ASN A 12 0.45 -1.58 -26.05
C ASN A 12 -0.47 -1.60 -24.81
N LYS A 13 -1.51 -0.77 -24.81
CA LYS A 13 -2.46 -0.62 -23.70
C LYS A 13 -3.84 -1.23 -23.97
N ASP A 14 -4.13 -1.55 -25.23
CA ASP A 14 -5.45 -2.01 -25.65
C ASP A 14 -5.58 -3.53 -25.57
N GLY A 15 -6.74 -4.02 -25.12
CA GLY A 15 -7.11 -5.44 -25.19
C GLY A 15 -6.20 -6.38 -24.39
N LEU A 16 -5.64 -5.91 -23.28
CA LEU A 16 -4.60 -6.66 -22.58
C LEU A 16 -5.12 -7.81 -21.70
N LEU A 17 -4.44 -8.94 -21.80
CA LEU A 17 -4.55 -10.08 -20.91
C LEU A 17 -3.71 -9.87 -19.65
N ARG A 18 -4.33 -10.03 -18.49
CA ARG A 18 -3.63 -10.02 -17.19
C ARG A 18 -2.97 -11.36 -16.94
N CYS A 19 -1.71 -11.36 -16.51
CA CYS A 19 -1.04 -12.57 -16.04
C CYS A 19 -1.84 -13.19 -14.87
N SER A 20 -2.38 -14.39 -15.08
CA SER A 20 -3.22 -15.08 -14.09
C SER A 20 -2.52 -15.38 -12.77
N ASN A 21 -1.19 -15.54 -12.80
CA ASN A 21 -0.39 -15.85 -11.61
C ASN A 21 -0.10 -14.62 -10.74
N CYS A 22 0.56 -13.59 -11.29
CA CYS A 22 0.99 -12.44 -10.49
C CYS A 22 -0.06 -11.33 -10.40
N LYS A 23 -0.97 -11.26 -11.38
CA LYS A 23 -2.02 -10.24 -11.51
C LYS A 23 -1.53 -8.79 -11.68
N VAL A 24 -0.23 -8.55 -11.84
CA VAL A 24 0.39 -7.21 -11.94
C VAL A 24 1.21 -7.00 -13.22
N MET A 25 1.14 -7.93 -14.16
CA MET A 25 1.77 -7.83 -15.47
C MET A 25 0.74 -8.14 -16.55
N MET A 26 0.81 -7.41 -17.66
CA MET A 26 -0.17 -7.47 -18.74
C MET A 26 0.53 -7.82 -20.06
N TYR A 27 -0.21 -8.46 -20.96
CA TYR A 27 0.27 -8.88 -22.28
C TYR A 27 -0.83 -8.72 -23.33
N CYS A 28 -0.49 -8.50 -24.59
CA CYS A 28 -1.49 -8.51 -25.66
C CYS A 28 -2.07 -9.92 -25.87
N ASP A 29 -1.21 -10.93 -25.74
CA ASP A 29 -1.50 -12.31 -26.09
C ASP A 29 -0.53 -13.27 -25.37
N VAL A 30 -0.70 -14.56 -25.65
CA VAL A 30 0.13 -15.63 -25.10
C VAL A 30 1.56 -15.59 -25.65
N GLU A 31 1.78 -15.06 -26.86
CA GLU A 31 3.11 -14.98 -27.49
C GLU A 31 4.00 -13.96 -26.75
N HIS A 32 3.49 -12.76 -26.49
CA HIS A 32 4.18 -11.76 -25.69
C HIS A 32 4.40 -12.23 -24.24
N GLN A 33 3.45 -12.98 -23.67
CA GLN A 33 3.64 -13.59 -22.36
C GLN A 33 4.80 -14.61 -22.37
N ALA A 34 4.88 -15.46 -23.40
CA ALA A 34 5.94 -16.44 -23.56
C ALA A 34 7.30 -15.78 -23.79
N ALA A 35 7.36 -14.73 -24.62
CA ALA A 35 8.57 -13.96 -24.89
C ALA A 35 9.13 -13.30 -23.62
N HIS A 36 8.26 -12.75 -22.76
CA HIS A 36 8.67 -12.11 -21.51
C HIS A 36 8.90 -13.10 -20.35
N TYR A 37 8.57 -14.39 -20.52
CA TYR A 37 8.56 -15.37 -19.45
C TYR A 37 9.87 -15.42 -18.65
N ASN A 38 11.02 -15.50 -19.32
CA ASN A 38 12.31 -15.65 -18.63
C ASN A 38 12.68 -14.46 -17.75
N ALA A 39 12.34 -13.23 -18.17
CA ALA A 39 12.55 -12.02 -17.39
C ALA A 39 11.53 -11.89 -16.25
N HIS A 40 10.30 -12.36 -16.46
CA HIS A 40 9.20 -12.22 -15.51
C HIS A 40 9.11 -13.34 -14.45
N LYS A 41 9.59 -14.56 -14.76
CA LYS A 41 9.27 -15.79 -14.00
C LYS A 41 9.59 -15.72 -12.51
N SER A 42 10.72 -15.13 -12.11
CA SER A 42 11.12 -15.12 -10.70
C SER A 42 10.16 -14.25 -9.88
N ALA A 43 9.95 -13.00 -10.31
CA ALA A 43 9.02 -12.06 -9.70
C ALA A 43 7.59 -12.61 -9.73
N CYS A 44 7.15 -13.17 -10.87
CA CYS A 44 5.83 -13.78 -11.01
C CYS A 44 5.59 -14.89 -9.98
N SER A 45 6.57 -15.79 -9.82
CA SER A 45 6.48 -16.89 -8.87
C SER A 45 6.44 -16.41 -7.42
N ALA A 46 7.22 -15.38 -7.09
CA ALA A 46 7.27 -14.79 -5.76
C ALA A 46 5.93 -14.15 -5.40
N ILE A 47 5.39 -13.31 -6.28
CA ILE A 47 4.08 -12.65 -6.09
C ILE A 47 2.99 -13.70 -5.92
N ARG A 48 2.96 -14.74 -6.76
CA ARG A 48 1.98 -15.84 -6.65
C ARG A 48 2.04 -16.51 -5.28
N ARG A 49 3.25 -16.86 -4.79
CA ARG A 49 3.42 -17.51 -3.48
C ARG A 49 3.01 -16.59 -2.33
N CYS A 50 3.44 -15.33 -2.34
CA CYS A 50 3.10 -14.37 -1.30
C CYS A 50 1.60 -14.09 -1.26
N ARG A 51 0.94 -13.99 -2.43
CA ARG A 51 -0.50 -13.82 -2.51
C ARG A 51 -1.25 -15.02 -1.94
N ALA A 52 -0.86 -16.24 -2.31
CA ALA A 52 -1.48 -17.45 -1.77
C ALA A 52 -1.29 -17.57 -0.25
N ALA A 53 -0.12 -17.19 0.28
CA ALA A 53 0.12 -17.14 1.71
C ALA A 53 -0.78 -16.10 2.39
N MET A 54 -0.90 -14.90 1.82
CA MET A 54 -1.78 -13.85 2.33
C MET A 54 -3.26 -14.27 2.33
N GLU A 55 -3.74 -14.86 1.23
CA GLU A 55 -5.10 -15.36 1.11
C GLU A 55 -5.39 -16.50 2.13
N LYS A 56 -4.39 -17.35 2.42
CA LYS A 56 -4.50 -18.37 3.47
C LYS A 56 -4.66 -17.77 4.86
N GLU A 57 -3.82 -16.79 5.22
CA GLU A 57 -3.93 -16.10 6.51
C GLU A 57 -5.27 -15.35 6.63
N GLU A 58 -5.73 -14.72 5.54
CA GLU A 58 -7.05 -14.08 5.50
C GLU A 58 -8.18 -15.07 5.76
N GLN A 59 -8.15 -16.21 5.08
CA GLN A 59 -9.17 -17.25 5.23
C GLN A 59 -9.17 -17.81 6.66
N ALA A 60 -8.00 -18.03 7.25
CA ALA A 60 -7.88 -18.47 8.64
C ALA A 60 -8.51 -17.47 9.63
N LEU A 61 -8.37 -16.17 9.37
CA LEU A 61 -9.03 -15.13 10.18
C LEU A 61 -10.55 -15.10 9.98
N ARG A 62 -11.03 -15.32 8.75
CA ARG A 62 -12.47 -15.38 8.43
C ARG A 62 -13.15 -16.60 9.05
N ASP A 63 -12.45 -17.72 9.10
CA ASP A 63 -12.95 -18.98 9.67
C ASP A 63 -12.79 -19.04 11.20
N HIS A 64 -12.15 -18.04 11.81
CA HIS A 64 -11.89 -18.06 13.23
C HIS A 64 -13.20 -17.92 14.02
N PRO A 65 -13.55 -18.84 14.95
CA PRO A 65 -14.82 -18.82 15.68
C PRO A 65 -14.95 -17.68 16.71
N GLY A 66 -13.99 -16.74 16.72
CA GLY A 66 -13.78 -15.78 17.81
C GLY A 66 -13.37 -16.42 19.14
N TYR A 67 -12.75 -15.64 20.01
CA TYR A 67 -12.57 -15.93 21.44
C TYR A 67 -12.32 -14.60 22.16
N MET A 68 -12.11 -14.63 23.48
CA MET A 68 -12.08 -13.43 24.33
C MET A 68 -11.24 -12.25 23.79
N LEU A 69 -10.14 -12.49 23.06
CA LEU A 69 -9.26 -11.45 22.51
C LEU A 69 -9.35 -11.27 20.98
N LEU A 70 -10.16 -12.07 20.29
CA LEU A 70 -10.36 -12.01 18.84
C LEU A 70 -11.87 -12.02 18.53
N PRO A 71 -12.44 -10.91 18.04
CA PRO A 71 -13.82 -10.89 17.59
C PRO A 71 -14.07 -11.96 16.51
N ALA A 72 -15.25 -12.61 16.53
CA ALA A 72 -15.61 -13.62 15.53
C ALA A 72 -15.61 -13.05 14.09
N ASP A 73 -15.91 -11.76 13.92
CA ASP A 73 -15.71 -11.04 12.67
C ASP A 73 -14.67 -9.93 12.85
N VAL A 74 -13.39 -10.31 12.78
CA VAL A 74 -12.27 -9.38 12.95
C VAL A 74 -12.19 -8.33 11.83
N PHE A 75 -12.75 -8.62 10.65
CA PHE A 75 -12.78 -7.67 9.53
C PHE A 75 -13.89 -6.62 9.66
N THR A 76 -14.84 -6.82 10.56
CA THR A 76 -15.82 -5.79 10.94
C THR A 76 -15.41 -5.08 12.22
N HIS A 77 -14.99 -5.83 13.25
CA HIS A 77 -14.78 -5.28 14.60
C HIS A 77 -13.32 -4.97 14.94
N GLY A 78 -12.36 -5.50 14.18
CA GLY A 78 -10.92 -5.32 14.43
C GLY A 78 -10.25 -4.26 13.56
N VAL A 79 -10.94 -3.75 12.51
CA VAL A 79 -10.40 -2.74 11.57
C VAL A 79 -9.83 -1.55 12.34
N GLY A 80 -8.78 -0.94 11.82
CA GLY A 80 -8.02 0.12 12.50
C GLY A 80 -7.09 -0.37 13.63
N ASN A 81 -7.36 -1.53 14.24
CA ASN A 81 -6.61 -2.08 15.36
C ASN A 81 -5.99 -3.47 15.08
N PHE A 82 -5.77 -3.85 13.82
CA PHE A 82 -5.19 -5.17 13.46
C PHE A 82 -3.80 -5.41 14.07
N TRP A 83 -3.07 -4.37 14.49
CA TRP A 83 -1.80 -4.59 15.19
C TRP A 83 -1.96 -4.91 16.67
N GLY A 84 -2.99 -4.37 17.32
CA GLY A 84 -3.32 -4.67 18.72
C GLY A 84 -3.83 -6.10 18.90
N ILE A 85 -4.45 -6.67 17.87
CA ILE A 85 -4.91 -8.07 17.86
C ILE A 85 -3.75 -8.97 17.39
N PHE A 86 -3.26 -9.85 18.26
CA PHE A 86 -2.06 -10.64 17.97
C PHE A 86 -2.27 -11.61 16.78
N ASP A 87 -3.45 -12.21 16.69
CA ASP A 87 -3.79 -13.21 15.66
C ASP A 87 -3.84 -12.63 14.25
N THR A 88 -4.06 -11.32 14.08
CA THR A 88 -4.08 -10.66 12.77
C THR A 88 -2.68 -10.27 12.29
N ARG A 89 -1.65 -10.33 13.13
CA ARG A 89 -0.28 -9.95 12.74
C ARG A 89 0.34 -10.83 11.66
N PRO A 90 0.16 -12.17 11.64
CA PRO A 90 0.58 -13.01 10.52
C PRO A 90 0.00 -12.54 9.18
N TYR A 91 -1.29 -12.19 9.14
CA TYR A 91 -1.94 -11.62 7.96
C TYR A 91 -1.32 -10.27 7.56
N MET A 92 -1.13 -9.34 8.51
CA MET A 92 -0.48 -8.04 8.20
C MET A 92 0.94 -8.22 7.63
N ARG A 93 1.71 -9.18 8.16
CA ARG A 93 3.06 -9.51 7.65
C ARG A 93 3.03 -10.18 6.28
N SER A 94 2.05 -11.03 5.99
CA SER A 94 1.93 -11.64 4.66
C SER A 94 1.55 -10.61 3.59
N ARG A 95 0.78 -9.57 3.97
CA ARG A 95 0.52 -8.39 3.11
C ARG A 95 1.80 -7.60 2.81
N SER A 96 2.67 -7.39 3.80
CA SER A 96 4.03 -6.84 3.59
C SER A 96 4.81 -7.65 2.56
N ALA A 97 4.86 -8.98 2.73
CA ALA A 97 5.60 -9.84 1.84
C ALA A 97 5.07 -9.79 0.40
N LEU A 98 3.75 -9.64 0.21
CA LEU A 98 3.17 -9.43 -1.12
C LEU A 98 3.59 -8.09 -1.72
N TYR A 99 3.53 -7.00 -0.96
CA TYR A 99 4.07 -5.70 -1.37
C TYR A 99 5.54 -5.81 -1.79
N ASP A 100 6.37 -6.43 -0.94
CA ASP A 100 7.81 -6.61 -1.18
C ASP A 100 8.06 -7.37 -2.50
N ALA A 101 7.27 -8.41 -2.78
CA ALA A 101 7.37 -9.19 -4.01
C ALA A 101 6.98 -8.37 -5.26
N MET A 102 5.96 -7.52 -5.15
CA MET A 102 5.49 -6.68 -6.27
C MET A 102 6.50 -5.60 -6.68
N ARG A 103 7.35 -5.13 -5.75
CA ARG A 103 8.43 -4.15 -6.07
C ARG A 103 9.38 -4.58 -7.19
N HIS A 104 9.49 -5.89 -7.43
CA HIS A 104 10.33 -6.44 -8.50
C HIS A 104 9.70 -6.31 -9.90
N VAL A 105 8.43 -5.91 -9.99
CA VAL A 105 7.75 -5.61 -11.24
C VAL A 105 7.60 -4.09 -11.36
N LYS A 106 8.40 -3.47 -12.24
CA LYS A 106 8.56 -2.01 -12.35
C LYS A 106 7.64 -1.40 -13.41
N ASN A 107 6.34 -1.59 -13.29
CA ASN A 107 5.32 -0.99 -14.17
C ASN A 107 4.23 -0.26 -13.35
N ILE A 108 3.38 0.52 -14.01
CA ILE A 108 2.29 1.26 -13.37
C ILE A 108 1.31 0.32 -12.65
N GLU A 109 0.98 -0.82 -13.27
CA GLU A 109 0.00 -1.78 -12.72
C GLU A 109 0.46 -2.39 -11.39
N SER A 110 1.76 -2.66 -11.25
CA SER A 110 2.35 -3.11 -9.99
C SER A 110 2.37 -2.00 -8.94
N LEU A 111 2.64 -0.75 -9.32
CA LEU A 111 2.62 0.36 -8.35
C LEU A 111 1.21 0.64 -7.83
N LEU A 112 0.19 0.57 -8.69
CA LEU A 112 -1.22 0.64 -8.27
C LEU A 112 -1.53 -0.47 -7.26
N ALA A 113 -1.20 -1.72 -7.59
CA ALA A 113 -1.43 -2.85 -6.68
C ALA A 113 -0.65 -2.74 -5.36
N GLN A 114 0.56 -2.17 -5.39
CA GLN A 114 1.34 -1.88 -4.17
C GLN A 114 0.65 -0.82 -3.32
N LEU A 115 0.23 0.29 -3.93
CA LEU A 115 -0.49 1.36 -3.23
C LEU A 115 -1.77 0.83 -2.58
N ASP A 116 -2.55 0.02 -3.30
CA ASP A 116 -3.76 -0.63 -2.77
C ASP A 116 -3.47 -1.47 -1.52
N ILE A 117 -2.41 -2.29 -1.55
CA ILE A 117 -2.01 -3.11 -0.39
C ILE A 117 -1.66 -2.24 0.81
N LEU A 118 -0.88 -1.16 0.59
CA LEU A 118 -0.41 -0.29 1.66
C LEU A 118 -1.53 0.58 2.23
N MET A 119 -2.40 1.14 1.39
CA MET A 119 -3.56 1.92 1.83
C MET A 119 -4.54 1.05 2.63
N GLU A 120 -4.77 -0.19 2.20
CA GLU A 120 -5.58 -1.13 2.97
C GLU A 120 -4.88 -1.54 4.29
N ASN A 121 -3.55 -1.66 4.32
CA ASN A 121 -2.83 -1.87 5.60
C ASN A 121 -3.05 -0.71 6.57
N LEU A 122 -3.07 0.54 6.08
CA LEU A 122 -3.37 1.72 6.90
C LEU A 122 -4.83 1.72 7.39
N ARG A 123 -5.78 1.23 6.59
CA ARG A 123 -7.18 1.05 7.03
C ARG A 123 -7.27 0.01 8.15
N LEU A 124 -6.56 -1.11 8.02
CA LEU A 124 -6.55 -2.20 8.99
C LEU A 124 -5.78 -1.83 10.27
N CYS A 125 -4.75 -1.02 10.17
CA CYS A 125 -3.90 -0.56 11.28
C CYS A 125 -3.61 0.94 11.13
N ARG A 126 -4.47 1.77 11.76
CA ARG A 126 -4.40 3.23 11.61
C ARG A 126 -3.17 3.83 12.27
N SER A 127 -2.69 3.21 13.35
CA SER A 127 -1.44 3.58 14.03
C SER A 127 -0.17 3.30 13.21
N ASP A 128 -0.30 2.68 12.03
CA ASP A 128 0.79 2.38 11.10
C ASP A 128 2.03 1.74 11.77
N ASN A 129 1.81 0.70 12.58
CA ASN A 129 2.89 0.07 13.36
C ASN A 129 3.97 -0.62 12.51
N MET A 130 3.75 -0.74 11.20
CA MET A 130 4.70 -1.32 10.25
C MET A 130 5.38 -0.27 9.36
N GLY A 131 5.06 1.02 9.50
CA GLY A 131 5.75 2.12 8.81
C GLY A 131 5.42 2.25 7.31
N TRP A 132 4.19 1.95 6.90
CA TRP A 132 3.75 2.07 5.51
C TRP A 132 3.65 3.50 5.03
N ARG A 133 3.38 4.45 5.92
CA ARG A 133 3.22 5.88 5.59
C ARG A 133 4.47 6.49 4.97
N ASP A 134 5.65 5.93 5.25
CA ASP A 134 6.93 6.44 4.72
C ASP A 134 7.14 6.05 3.24
N VAL A 135 6.44 5.01 2.78
CA VAL A 135 6.56 4.47 1.42
C VAL A 135 5.49 5.06 0.49
N ILE A 136 4.27 5.21 1.00
CA ILE A 136 3.08 5.60 0.22
C ILE A 136 3.29 6.87 -0.62
N PRO A 137 3.86 7.98 -0.09
CA PRO A 137 4.11 9.20 -0.86
C PRO A 137 4.97 8.94 -2.10
N GLY A 138 6.00 8.11 -1.97
CA GLY A 138 6.86 7.74 -3.10
C GLY A 138 6.13 6.98 -4.20
N LEU A 139 5.10 6.19 -3.86
CA LEU A 139 4.25 5.53 -4.85
C LEU A 139 3.28 6.52 -5.51
N MET A 140 2.62 7.38 -4.73
CA MET A 140 1.67 8.38 -5.23
C MET A 140 2.32 9.33 -6.24
N ILE A 141 3.51 9.87 -5.93
CA ILE A 141 4.26 10.73 -6.87
C ILE A 141 4.60 9.99 -8.17
N ARG A 142 5.01 8.72 -8.08
CA ARG A 142 5.31 7.89 -9.28
C ARG A 142 4.07 7.60 -10.12
N LEU A 143 2.89 7.67 -9.51
CA LEU A 143 1.58 7.52 -10.15
C LEU A 143 0.98 8.86 -10.60
N GLN A 144 1.68 9.98 -10.43
CA GLN A 144 1.20 11.34 -10.72
C GLN A 144 -0.05 11.72 -9.90
N GLN A 145 -0.12 11.24 -8.67
CA GLN A 145 -1.15 11.57 -7.68
C GLN A 145 -0.62 12.66 -6.74
N ASP A 146 -0.16 13.78 -7.30
CA ASP A 146 0.55 14.82 -6.56
C ASP A 146 -0.34 15.50 -5.51
N GLN A 147 -1.61 15.75 -5.84
CA GLN A 147 -2.58 16.37 -4.93
C GLN A 147 -2.90 15.43 -3.76
N GLU A 148 -3.22 14.17 -4.05
CA GLU A 148 -3.53 13.18 -3.03
C GLU A 148 -2.32 12.86 -2.15
N CYS A 149 -1.11 12.89 -2.72
CA CYS A 149 0.13 12.78 -1.97
C CYS A 149 0.29 13.92 -0.96
N TYR A 150 0.03 15.16 -1.39
CA TYR A 150 0.09 16.31 -0.50
C TYR A 150 -0.93 16.22 0.63
N ASP A 151 -2.18 15.89 0.30
CA ASP A 151 -3.27 15.71 1.25
C ASP A 151 -2.93 14.63 2.29
N PHE A 152 -2.39 13.49 1.85
CA PHE A 152 -1.93 12.40 2.70
C PHE A 152 -0.82 12.85 3.65
N LEU A 153 0.22 13.50 3.12
CA LEU A 153 1.36 14.01 3.91
C LEU A 153 0.89 15.02 4.95
N LYS A 154 0.05 15.98 4.54
CA LYS A 154 -0.52 17.00 5.43
C LYS A 154 -1.34 16.37 6.55
N TRP A 155 -2.14 15.35 6.26
CA TRP A 155 -2.92 14.67 7.30
C TRP A 155 -2.00 14.05 8.36
N TRP A 156 -0.94 13.37 7.96
CA TRP A 156 0.02 12.81 8.90
C TRP A 156 0.79 13.88 9.67
N ALA A 157 1.25 14.94 9.01
CA ALA A 157 1.98 16.02 9.66
C ALA A 157 1.13 16.75 10.70
N THR A 158 -0.17 16.93 10.45
CA THR A 158 -1.07 17.66 11.37
C THR A 158 -1.71 16.76 12.42
N THR A 159 -2.14 15.56 12.06
CA THR A 159 -2.80 14.64 13.00
C THR A 159 -1.80 13.98 13.94
N PHE A 160 -0.61 13.60 13.48
CA PHE A 160 0.43 13.02 14.35
C PHE A 160 0.90 14.00 15.44
N GLN A 161 0.75 15.31 15.22
CA GLN A 161 1.07 16.34 16.20
C GLN A 161 0.00 16.49 17.31
N LYS A 162 -1.18 15.87 17.17
CA LYS A 162 -2.23 15.91 18.19
C LYS A 162 -1.92 14.87 19.28
N ASP A 163 -1.44 15.34 20.43
CA ASP A 163 -1.03 14.50 21.57
C ASP A 163 -2.11 13.55 22.09
N ASN A 164 -3.38 13.80 21.78
CA ASN A 164 -4.54 13.05 22.26
C ASN A 164 -5.27 12.25 21.17
N TYR A 165 -4.67 12.05 20.00
CA TYR A 165 -5.33 11.30 18.93
C TYR A 165 -5.43 9.80 19.28
N ASN A 166 -6.65 9.29 19.41
CA ASN A 166 -6.90 7.88 19.69
C ASN A 166 -6.92 7.04 18.41
N TRP A 167 -5.78 6.41 18.09
CA TRP A 167 -5.63 5.53 16.93
C TRP A 167 -6.59 4.33 16.90
N GLY A 168 -7.10 3.90 18.05
CA GLY A 168 -8.05 2.80 18.17
C GLY A 168 -9.52 3.22 17.99
N ASP A 169 -9.81 4.53 17.96
CA ASP A 169 -11.17 5.04 17.78
C ASP A 169 -11.49 5.27 16.30
N ASN A 170 -12.14 4.28 15.69
CA ASN A 170 -12.57 4.30 14.28
C ASN A 170 -13.66 5.32 13.95
N THR A 171 -14.20 6.05 14.93
CA THR A 171 -15.14 7.14 14.69
C THR A 171 -14.44 8.46 14.38
N LEU A 172 -13.15 8.59 14.74
CA LEU A 172 -12.35 9.78 14.44
C LEU A 172 -12.03 9.87 12.94
N PRO A 173 -11.99 11.09 12.36
CA PRO A 173 -11.60 11.28 10.96
C PRO A 173 -10.22 10.68 10.65
N TYR A 174 -10.06 10.07 9.46
CA TYR A 174 -8.82 9.41 9.05
C TYR A 174 -8.51 9.68 7.59
N LEU A 175 -7.32 10.22 7.31
CA LEU A 175 -6.90 10.59 5.96
C LEU A 175 -7.98 11.39 5.22
N ASP A 176 -8.60 12.33 5.95
CA ASP A 176 -9.82 13.05 5.55
C ASP A 176 -9.56 14.45 4.99
N ILE A 177 -8.28 14.84 4.86
CA ILE A 177 -7.89 16.07 4.16
C ILE A 177 -7.99 15.83 2.66
N MET A 178 -8.65 16.74 1.95
CA MET A 178 -8.84 16.66 0.51
C MET A 178 -8.67 18.06 -0.12
N ASN A 179 -7.98 18.14 -1.25
CA ASN A 179 -7.73 19.38 -2.00
C ASN A 179 -7.10 20.49 -1.15
N ALA A 180 -6.21 20.14 -0.22
CA ALA A 180 -5.43 21.14 0.50
C ALA A 180 -4.51 21.89 -0.46
N ASN A 181 -4.21 23.15 -0.16
CA ASN A 181 -3.37 23.98 -1.01
C ASN A 181 -1.91 23.53 -0.89
N PRO A 182 -1.30 22.89 -1.92
CA PRO A 182 0.09 22.44 -1.84
C PRO A 182 1.11 23.58 -1.74
N LEU A 183 0.68 24.84 -1.94
CA LEU A 183 1.50 26.05 -1.85
C LEU A 183 1.28 26.83 -0.53
N GLU A 184 0.56 26.28 0.43
CA GLU A 184 0.46 26.88 1.77
C GLU A 184 1.80 26.78 2.53
N PRO A 185 2.00 27.59 3.59
CA PRO A 185 3.17 27.47 4.44
C PRO A 185 3.36 26.03 4.96
N VAL A 186 4.60 25.54 4.90
CA VAL A 186 4.95 24.13 5.17
C VAL A 186 5.53 23.92 6.56
N ASP A 187 5.36 24.87 7.47
CA ASP A 187 5.93 24.85 8.83
C ASP A 187 5.58 23.55 9.59
N MET A 188 4.37 23.01 9.33
CA MET A 188 3.90 21.74 9.90
C MET A 188 4.79 20.52 9.57
N PHE A 189 5.59 20.59 8.50
CA PHE A 189 6.58 19.56 8.16
C PHE A 189 7.97 19.85 8.75
N CYS A 190 8.23 21.09 9.16
CA CYS A 190 9.54 21.56 9.63
C CYS A 190 9.70 21.42 11.14
N ASP A 191 8.63 21.52 11.92
CA ASP A 191 8.68 21.63 13.39
C ASP A 191 9.32 20.44 14.13
N LYS A 192 9.59 19.31 13.47
CA LYS A 192 10.19 18.11 14.09
C LYS A 192 11.24 17.36 13.24
N LEU A 193 11.52 17.79 12.00
CA LEU A 193 12.41 17.08 11.08
C LEU A 193 13.77 17.78 10.97
N PHE A 194 14.53 17.71 12.06
CA PHE A 194 15.92 18.16 12.18
C PHE A 194 16.11 19.68 11.96
N ASP A 195 16.97 20.30 12.77
CA ASP A 195 17.64 21.55 12.41
C ASP A 195 18.48 21.31 11.14
N LEU A 196 17.84 21.19 9.98
CA LEU A 196 18.52 21.26 8.71
C LEU A 196 18.78 22.74 8.47
N PRO A 197 20.04 23.19 8.45
CA PRO A 197 20.34 24.59 8.20
C PRO A 197 19.76 24.94 6.84
N ILE A 198 18.76 25.82 6.85
CA ILE A 198 18.25 26.47 5.65
C ILE A 198 19.47 27.12 4.99
N LEU A 199 19.87 26.62 3.83
CA LEU A 199 20.81 27.34 2.98
C LEU A 199 20.07 28.60 2.55
N SER A 200 20.40 29.72 3.18
CA SER A 200 20.05 31.04 2.71
C SER A 200 20.58 31.19 1.28
N LEU A 201 19.68 31.20 0.31
CA LEU A 201 19.96 31.65 -1.06
C LEU A 201 20.16 33.16 -1.08
#